data_AF-A0A075JYD0-F1
#
_entry.id   AF-A0A075JYD0-F1
#
_cell.length_a   1.000
_cell.length_b   1.000
_cell.length_c   1.000
_cell.angle_alpha   90.00
_cell.angle_beta   90.00
_cell.angle_gamma   90.00
#
_symmetry.space_group_name_H-M   'P 1'
#
loop_
_entity.id
_entity.type
_entity.pdbx_description
1 polymer ?
#
loop_
_entity_poly.entity_id
_entity_poly.type
_entity_poly.pdbx_seq_one_letter_code
_entity_poly.pdbx_strand_id
1 'polypeptide(L)'
;MPKKIKANHALISALKAWNIDHVYGIPGDSIDAVVDGLKVVEDEIDFYHVRHEEVASLAASSFTKLTGKIGVALSIGALGLST
;
A
#
# COMPACT_ATOMS: atom_id res chain seq x y z
N MET A 1 7.49 -3.50 29.84
CA MET A 1 7.38 -4.29 28.59
C MET A 1 6.97 -3.35 27.46
N PRO A 2 7.58 -3.41 26.27
CA PRO A 2 7.15 -2.57 25.16
C PRO A 2 5.69 -2.89 24.81
N LYS A 3 4.89 -1.86 24.54
CA LYS A 3 3.48 -1.99 24.17
C LYS A 3 3.40 -2.72 22.83
N LYS A 4 2.73 -3.87 22.77
CA LYS A 4 2.51 -4.61 21.52
C LYS A 4 1.54 -3.81 20.66
N ILE A 5 1.89 -3.62 19.39
CA ILE A 5 1.02 -3.03 18.36
C ILE A 5 0.76 -4.07 17.27
N LYS A 6 -0.39 -4.01 16.61
CA LYS A 6 -0.66 -4.86 15.45
C LYS A 6 0.28 -4.47 14.31
N ALA A 7 0.77 -5.47 13.57
CA ALA A 7 1.75 -5.25 12.50
C ALA A 7 1.21 -4.35 11.38
N ASN A 8 -0.06 -4.52 10.99
CA ASN A 8 -0.70 -3.65 10.00
C ASN A 8 -0.78 -2.20 10.48
N HIS A 9 -1.13 -1.94 11.75
CA HIS A 9 -1.14 -0.58 12.30
C HIS A 9 0.27 0.04 12.32
N ALA A 10 1.29 -0.77 12.62
CA ALA A 10 2.68 -0.33 12.57
C ALA A 10 3.08 0.08 11.15
N LEU A 11 2.69 -0.71 10.14
CA LEU A 11 2.91 -0.40 8.74
C LEU A 11 2.20 0.88 8.31
N ILE A 12 0.91 1.04 8.63
CA ILE A 12 0.17 2.27 8.31
C ILE A 12 0.82 3.50 8.96
N SER A 13 1.25 3.37 10.22
CA SER A 13 1.96 4.46 10.91
C SER A 13 3.28 4.81 10.22
N ALA A 14 4.00 3.82 9.70
CA ALA A 14 5.22 4.04 8.92
C ALA A 14 4.91 4.73 7.58
N LEU A 15 3.88 4.32 6.85
CA LEU A 15 3.47 4.96 5.60
C LEU A 15 3.16 6.45 5.83
N LYS A 16 2.37 6.76 6.85
CA LYS A 16 2.06 8.15 7.23
C LYS A 16 3.30 8.95 7.62
N ALA A 17 4.23 8.35 8.39
CA ALA A 17 5.47 9.01 8.78
C ALA A 17 6.36 9.38 7.58
N TRP A 18 6.19 8.69 6.45
CA TRP A 18 6.87 8.98 5.18
C TRP A 18 6.06 9.89 4.25
N ASN A 19 4.94 10.46 4.72
CA ASN A 19 4.00 11.24 3.92
C ASN A 19 3.50 10.50 2.67
N ILE A 20 3.30 9.18 2.78
CA ILE A 20 2.70 8.38 1.72
C ILE A 20 1.18 8.49 1.83
N ASP A 21 0.57 8.98 0.75
CA ASP A 21 -0.87 9.18 0.60
C ASP A 21 -1.48 8.35 -0.55
N HIS A 22 -0.67 7.71 -1.41
CA HIS A 22 -1.14 6.92 -2.57
C HIS A 22 -0.60 5.48 -2.56
N VAL A 23 -1.52 4.51 -2.44
CA VAL A 23 -1.22 3.07 -2.47
C VAL A 23 -2.02 2.40 -3.58
N TYR A 24 -1.37 1.67 -4.48
CA TYR A 24 -1.99 0.95 -5.59
C TYR A 24 -1.89 -0.56 -5.38
N GLY A 25 -2.97 -1.31 -5.56
CA GLY A 25 -2.88 -2.76 -5.36
C GLY A 25 -4.17 -3.54 -5.59
N ILE A 26 -4.11 -4.84 -5.28
CA ILE A 26 -5.24 -5.77 -5.36
C ILE A 26 -5.39 -6.48 -4.01
N PRO A 27 -6.55 -6.40 -3.34
CA PRO A 27 -6.81 -7.17 -2.13
C PRO A 27 -6.64 -8.68 -2.36
N GLY A 28 -6.21 -9.39 -1.33
CA GLY A 28 -6.11 -10.84 -1.35
C GLY A 28 -5.47 -11.38 -0.07
N ASP A 29 -5.66 -12.67 0.17
CA ASP A 29 -5.47 -13.33 1.47
C ASP A 29 -4.15 -12.97 2.19
N SER A 30 -3.05 -12.82 1.44
CA SER A 30 -1.73 -12.53 2.01
C SER A 30 -1.54 -11.08 2.49
N ILE A 31 -2.38 -10.14 2.04
CA ILE A 31 -2.29 -8.70 2.37
C ILE A 31 -3.56 -8.11 2.99
N ASP A 32 -4.62 -8.91 3.20
CA ASP A 32 -5.92 -8.40 3.66
C ASP A 32 -5.85 -7.58 4.94
N ALA A 33 -5.02 -7.99 5.90
CA ALA A 33 -4.83 -7.23 7.14
C ALA A 33 -4.26 -5.81 6.90
N VAL A 34 -3.46 -5.62 5.85
CA VAL A 34 -2.94 -4.31 5.44
C VAL A 34 -4.03 -3.49 4.76
N VAL A 35 -4.78 -4.11 3.85
CA VAL A 35 -5.92 -3.46 3.16
C VAL A 35 -6.97 -3.00 4.17
N ASP A 36 -7.29 -3.82 5.17
CA ASP A 36 -8.19 -3.44 6.25
C ASP A 36 -7.61 -2.31 7.12
N GLY A 37 -6.29 -2.27 7.30
CA GLY A 37 -5.61 -1.16 7.93
C GLY A 37 -5.74 0.15 7.14
N LEU A 38 -5.65 0.07 5.81
CA LEU A 38 -5.82 1.22 4.90
C LEU A 38 -7.26 1.76 4.92
N LYS A 39 -8.26 0.87 4.95
CA LYS A 39 -9.69 1.29 5.07
C LYS A 39 -9.97 2.13 6.33
N VAL A 40 -9.26 1.87 7.43
CA VAL A 40 -9.43 2.63 8.69
C VAL A 40 -8.93 4.07 8.56
N VAL A 41 -8.06 4.35 7.59
CA VAL A 41 -7.41 5.66 7.37
C VAL A 41 -7.66 6.16 5.95
N GLU A 42 -8.80 5.79 5.36
CA GLU A 42 -9.14 6.12 3.96
C GLU A 42 -9.27 7.63 3.70
N ASP A 43 -9.39 8.44 4.76
CA ASP A 43 -9.37 9.90 4.73
C ASP A 43 -7.94 10.49 4.64
N GLU A 44 -6.91 9.66 4.88
CA GLU A 44 -5.50 10.07 4.89
C GLU A 44 -4.66 9.35 3.82
N ILE A 45 -5.01 8.11 3.45
CA ILE A 45 -4.31 7.32 2.43
C ILE A 45 -5.32 6.74 1.45
N ASP A 46 -5.16 7.10 0.18
CA ASP A 46 -5.95 6.56 -0.91
C ASP A 46 -5.43 5.18 -1.32
N PHE A 47 -6.33 4.18 -1.25
CA PHE A 47 -6.06 2.84 -1.81
C PHE A 47 -6.72 2.67 -3.18
N TYR A 48 -5.91 2.70 -4.23
CA TYR A 48 -6.32 2.52 -5.62
C TYR A 48 -6.32 1.04 -5.99
N HIS A 49 -7.52 0.46 -6.05
CA HIS A 49 -7.70 -0.92 -6.49
C HIS A 49 -7.47 -1.04 -8.01
N VAL A 50 -6.48 -1.86 -8.40
CA VAL A 50 -6.18 -2.19 -9.81
C VAL A 50 -6.63 -3.61 -10.16
N ARG A 51 -6.50 -4.00 -11.43
CA ARG A 51 -6.85 -5.37 -11.90
C ARG A 51 -5.65 -6.30 -12.08
N HIS A 52 -4.48 -5.72 -12.28
CA HIS A 52 -3.23 -6.45 -12.47
C HIS A 52 -2.13 -5.81 -11.61
N GLU A 53 -1.27 -6.63 -11.03
CA GLU A 53 -0.23 -6.17 -10.10
C GLU A 53 0.86 -5.38 -10.85
N GLU A 54 1.12 -5.72 -12.11
CA GLU A 54 1.95 -4.93 -13.03
C GLU A 54 1.43 -3.48 -13.16
N VAL A 55 0.11 -3.30 -13.19
CA VAL A 55 -0.50 -1.96 -13.26
C VAL A 55 -0.30 -1.19 -11.96
N ALA A 56 -0.35 -1.85 -10.79
CA ALA A 56 -0.03 -1.20 -9.52
C ALA A 56 1.41 -0.68 -9.51
N SER A 57 2.38 -1.51 -9.92
CA SER A 57 3.79 -1.14 -10.00
C SER A 57 4.04 0.01 -10.98
N LEU A 58 3.43 -0.05 -12.18
CA LEU A 58 3.56 1.00 -13.18
C LEU A 58 2.90 2.31 -12.73
N ALA A 59 1.74 2.25 -12.10
CA ALA A 59 1.03 3.42 -11.56
C ALA A 59 1.83 4.09 -10.44
N ALA A 60 2.34 3.32 -9.47
CA ALA A 60 3.17 3.85 -8.38
C ALA A 60 4.45 4.53 -8.90
N SER A 61 5.11 3.90 -9.88
CA SER A 61 6.29 4.47 -10.54
C SER A 61 5.95 5.77 -11.28
N SER A 62 4.84 5.78 -12.03
CA SER A 62 4.39 6.95 -12.79
C SER A 62 4.00 8.10 -11.87
N PHE A 63 3.25 7.84 -10.80
CA PHE A 63 2.89 8.82 -9.77
C PHE A 63 4.13 9.47 -9.18
N THR A 64 5.13 8.66 -8.83
CA THR A 64 6.40 9.16 -8.27
C THR A 64 7.12 10.08 -9.25
N LYS A 65 7.22 9.68 -10.52
CA LYS A 65 7.88 10.47 -11.57
C LYS A 65 7.16 11.79 -11.87
N LEU A 66 5.84 11.80 -11.82
CA LEU A 66 5.03 12.97 -12.17
C LEU A 66 4.91 13.99 -11.03
N THR A 67 4.90 13.53 -9.78
CA THR A 67 4.61 14.38 -8.62
C THR A 67 5.81 14.65 -7.73
N GLY A 68 6.85 13.80 -7.80
CA GLY A 68 7.97 13.81 -6.86
C GLY A 68 7.63 13.25 -5.46
N LYS A 69 6.38 12.79 -5.23
CA LYS A 69 5.96 12.10 -4.00
C LYS A 69 6.24 10.60 -4.10
N ILE A 70 6.18 9.89 -2.98
CA ILE A 70 6.35 8.43 -2.95
C ILE A 70 5.02 7.74 -3.29
N GLY A 71 5.00 6.95 -4.36
CA GLY A 71 3.92 6.01 -4.67
C GLY A 71 4.24 4.59 -4.19
N VAL A 72 3.25 3.88 -3.65
CA VAL A 72 3.43 2.49 -3.16
C VAL A 72 2.62 1.52 -4.01
N ALA A 73 3.24 0.41 -4.39
CA ALA A 73 2.56 -0.75 -4.98
C ALA A 73 2.42 -1.87 -3.92
N LEU A 74 1.23 -2.46 -3.84
CA LEU A 74 0.88 -3.53 -2.91
C LEU A 74 0.34 -4.72 -3.72
N SER A 75 0.91 -5.91 -3.51
CA SER A 75 0.64 -7.12 -4.29
C SER A 75 0.63 -8.36 -3.39
N ILE A 76 -0.07 -9.42 -3.83
CA ILE A 76 -0.08 -10.71 -3.17
C ILE A 76 1.15 -11.54 -3.57
N GLY A 77 1.86 -12.06 -2.57
CA GLY A 77 3.08 -12.83 -2.79
C GLY A 77 2.79 -14.23 -3.35
N ALA A 78 2.82 -14.40 -4.68
CA ALA A 78 2.98 -15.68 -5.38
C ALA A 78 3.23 -15.51 -6.89
N LEU A 79 2.55 -14.56 -7.53
CA LEU A 79 2.69 -14.28 -8.98
C LEU A 79 2.88 -12.78 -9.28
N GLY A 80 2.55 -11.91 -8.31
CA GLY A 80 2.35 -10.48 -8.55
C GLY A 80 3.56 -9.56 -8.58
N LEU A 81 4.72 -10.07 -8.19
CA LEU A 81 5.98 -9.33 -8.15
C LEU A 81 7.01 -9.88 -9.14
N SER A 82 6.65 -10.86 -9.97
CA SER A 82 7.56 -11.54 -10.90
C SER A 82 7.71 -10.87 -12.28
N THR A 83 7.18 -9.65 -12.45
CA THR A 83 7.32 -8.84 -13.67
C THR A 83 8.32 -7.72 -13.49
#